data_AF-A0A5J9VCW6-F1
#
_entry.id   AF-A0A5J9VCW6-F1
#
_cell.length_a   1.000
_cell.length_b   1.000
_cell.length_c   1.000
_cell.angle_alpha   90.00
_cell.angle_beta   90.00
_cell.angle_gamma   90.00
#
_symmetry.space_group_name_H-M   'P 1'
#
loop_
_entity.id
_entity.type
_entity.pdbx_description
1 polymer ?
#
loop_
_entity_poly.entity_id
_entity_poly.type
_entity_poly.pdbx_seq_one_letter_code
_entity_poly.pdbx_strand_id
1 'polypeptide(L)'
;MPHEDILLCESWLEVSLDAAQSNEQHRSTYWERIHEYYHKHKTFDSERSVKSVTSRWGTILECTNRFCGCYTQISNWNQSGKNEEDRIQDACAMYKEVDPLHRN
;
A
#
# COMPACT_ATOMS: atom_id res chain seq x y z
N MET A 1 -1.00 3.57 -9.46
CA MET A 1 0.03 3.49 -8.40
C MET A 1 1.39 3.51 -9.10
N PRO A 2 2.32 4.40 -8.73
CA PRO A 2 3.68 4.42 -9.27
C PRO A 2 4.36 3.04 -9.17
N HIS A 3 5.19 2.68 -10.17
CA HIS A 3 5.95 1.42 -10.19
C HIS A 3 6.79 1.22 -8.92
N GLU A 4 7.30 2.32 -8.38
CA GLU A 4 8.04 2.36 -7.12
C GLU A 4 7.20 1.91 -5.91
N ASP A 5 5.93 2.32 -5.84
CA ASP A 5 5.04 1.96 -4.72
C ASP A 5 4.65 0.48 -4.79
N ILE A 6 4.47 -0.05 -6.00
CA ILE A 6 4.18 -1.47 -6.22
C ILE A 6 5.33 -2.31 -5.68
N LEU A 7 6.57 -2.00 -6.06
CA LEU A 7 7.74 -2.71 -5.57
C LEU A 7 7.89 -2.60 -4.05
N LEU A 8 7.54 -1.45 -3.46
CA LEU A 8 7.56 -1.28 -2.01
C LEU A 8 6.51 -2.17 -1.32
N CYS A 9 5.31 -2.31 -1.89
CA CYS A 9 4.31 -3.26 -1.42
C CYS A 9 4.78 -4.71 -1.50
N GLU A 10 5.39 -5.10 -2.62
CA GLU A 10 5.99 -6.43 -2.80
C GLU A 10 7.08 -6.69 -1.76
N SER A 11 8.00 -5.74 -1.59
CA SER A 11 9.09 -5.83 -0.61
C SER A 11 8.58 -5.99 0.82
N TRP A 12 7.53 -5.26 1.20
CA TRP A 12 6.89 -5.41 2.50
C TRP A 12 6.21 -6.76 2.65
N LEU A 13 5.52 -7.26 1.61
CA LEU A 13 4.82 -8.53 1.64
C LEU A 13 5.79 -9.70 1.84
N GLU A 14 6.87 -9.76 1.06
CA GLU A 14 7.89 -10.81 1.15
C GLU A 14 8.54 -10.85 2.53
N VAL A 15 8.97 -9.70 3.06
CA VAL A 15 9.59 -9.63 4.38
C VAL A 15 8.60 -9.94 5.51
N SER A 16 7.32 -9.55 5.36
CA SER A 16 6.27 -9.88 6.34
C SER A 16 6.01 -11.39 6.39
N LEU A 17 5.98 -12.04 5.23
CA LEU A 17 5.76 -13.48 5.12
C LEU A 17 6.96 -14.26 5.68
N ASP A 18 8.19 -13.82 5.41
CA ASP A 18 9.41 -14.41 5.97
C ASP A 18 9.50 -14.21 7.49
N ALA A 19 9.15 -13.02 7.99
CA ALA A 19 9.14 -12.73 9.43
C ALA A 19 8.08 -13.54 10.19
N ALA A 20 6.94 -13.84 9.57
CA ALA A 20 5.94 -14.72 10.16
C ALA A 20 6.44 -16.17 10.30
N GLN A 21 7.41 -16.59 9.47
CA GLN A 21 8.01 -17.92 9.51
C GLN A 21 9.28 -18.00 10.39
N SER A 22 9.92 -16.87 10.69
CA SER A 22 11.18 -16.79 11.45
C SER A 22 10.97 -16.04 12.78
N ASN A 23 11.04 -16.74 13.91
CA ASN A 23 10.67 -16.28 15.25
C ASN A 23 11.55 -15.17 15.89
N GLU A 24 12.38 -14.48 15.13
CA GLU A 24 13.20 -13.39 15.65
C GLU A 24 13.32 -12.33 14.56
N GLN A 25 13.03 -11.06 14.90
CA GLN A 25 14.03 -10.00 14.76
C GLN A 25 13.56 -8.61 15.25
N HIS A 26 14.55 -7.86 15.76
CA HIS A 26 14.45 -6.51 16.35
C HIS A 26 13.92 -5.50 15.32
N ARG A 27 13.03 -4.55 15.70
CA ARG A 27 12.45 -3.55 14.76
C ARG A 27 13.48 -2.77 13.91
N SER A 28 14.72 -2.64 14.39
CA SER A 28 15.81 -2.04 13.63
C SER A 28 16.13 -2.80 12.34
N THR A 29 15.91 -4.12 12.28
CA THR A 29 16.20 -4.94 11.09
C THR A 29 15.02 -5.10 10.13
N TYR A 30 13.78 -4.84 10.55
CA TYR A 30 12.60 -5.07 9.71
C TYR A 30 12.56 -4.13 8.48
N TRP A 31 12.70 -2.82 8.73
CA TRP A 31 12.72 -1.83 7.65
C TRP A 31 14.02 -1.88 6.84
N GLU A 32 15.12 -2.32 7.45
CA GLU A 32 16.38 -2.59 6.74
C GLU A 32 16.20 -3.73 5.74
N ARG A 33 15.57 -4.85 6.13
CA ARG A 33 15.27 -5.96 5.21
C ARG A 33 14.35 -5.56 4.05
N ILE A 34 13.31 -4.77 4.34
CA ILE A 34 12.42 -4.25 3.29
C ILE A 34 13.20 -3.34 2.34
N HIS A 35 14.04 -2.47 2.88
CA HIS A 35 14.89 -1.58 2.10
C HIS A 35 15.90 -2.36 1.23
N GLU A 36 16.54 -3.39 1.78
CA GLU A 36 17.44 -4.29 1.05
C GLU A 36 16.71 -5.02 -0.08
N TYR A 37 15.52 -5.58 0.20
CA TYR A 37 14.71 -6.24 -0.83
C TYR A 37 14.34 -5.25 -1.94
N TYR A 38 13.86 -4.06 -1.56
CA TYR A 38 13.49 -3.00 -2.49
C TYR A 38 14.68 -2.59 -3.39
N HIS A 39 15.87 -2.37 -2.82
CA HIS A 39 17.05 -1.99 -3.61
C HIS A 39 17.61 -3.12 -4.46
N LYS A 40 17.44 -4.37 -4.03
CA LYS A 40 17.86 -5.54 -4.80
C LYS A 40 17.00 -5.76 -6.05
N HIS A 41 15.71 -5.39 -5.99
CA HIS A 41 14.75 -5.67 -7.05
C HIS A 41 14.30 -4.41 -7.83
N LYS A 42 14.77 -3.21 -7.46
CA LYS A 42 14.48 -1.99 -8.24
C LYS A 42 15.01 -2.12 -9.67
N THR A 43 14.13 -1.88 -10.63
CA THR A 43 14.47 -1.79 -12.06
C THR A 43 14.49 -0.34 -12.55
N PHE A 44 14.57 0.61 -11.62
CA PHE A 44 14.47 2.04 -11.83
C PHE A 44 15.47 2.77 -10.92
N ASP A 45 15.78 4.01 -11.26
CA ASP A 45 16.68 4.83 -10.45
C ASP A 45 15.99 5.31 -9.18
N SER A 46 16.59 5.02 -8.02
CA SER A 46 16.04 5.37 -6.70
C SER A 46 17.08 5.21 -5.61
N GLU A 47 17.41 6.32 -4.94
CA GLU A 47 18.38 6.36 -3.84
C GLU A 47 17.69 6.58 -2.49
N ARG A 48 16.48 6.02 -2.33
CA ARG A 48 15.71 6.16 -1.08
C ARG A 48 16.48 5.55 0.08
N SER A 49 16.59 6.28 1.18
CA SER A 49 17.06 5.73 2.45
C SER A 49 15.97 4.90 3.12
N VAL A 50 16.34 4.07 4.11
CA VAL A 50 15.38 3.35 4.97
C VAL A 50 14.29 4.28 5.50
N LYS A 51 14.65 5.48 5.97
CA LYS A 51 13.69 6.50 6.43
C LYS A 51 12.72 6.95 5.34
N SER A 52 13.22 7.15 4.12
CA SER A 52 12.40 7.53 2.97
C SER A 52 11.43 6.41 2.58
N VAL A 53 11.89 5.16 2.58
CA VAL A 53 11.07 3.96 2.34
C VAL A 53 9.98 3.83 3.40
N THR A 54 10.31 3.93 4.68
CA THR A 54 9.33 3.88 5.78
C THR A 54 8.30 5.02 5.67
N SER A 55 8.74 6.24 5.35
CA SER A 55 7.84 7.38 5.15
C SER A 55 6.90 7.13 3.97
N ARG A 56 7.40 6.59 2.86
CA ARG A 56 6.59 6.33 1.67
C ARG A 56 5.55 5.23 1.93
N TRP A 57 5.94 4.19 2.67
CA TRP A 57 5.00 3.17 3.14
C TRP A 57 3.86 3.77 3.96
N GLY A 58 4.17 4.71 4.87
CA GLY A 58 3.14 5.43 5.64
C GLY A 58 2.10 6.09 4.74
N THR A 59 2.52 6.76 3.67
CA THR A 59 1.62 7.35 2.67
C THR A 59 0.78 6.31 1.94
N ILE A 60 1.39 5.19 1.51
CA ILE A 60 0.66 4.10 0.84
C ILE A 60 -0.40 3.51 1.77
N LEU A 61 -0.05 3.27 3.03
CA LEU A 61 -0.95 2.73 4.04
C LEU A 61 -2.13 3.68 4.31
N GLU A 62 -1.85 4.99 4.43
CA GLU A 62 -2.88 6.01 4.59
C GLU A 62 -3.87 6.01 3.41
N CYS A 63 -3.35 6.03 2.18
CA CYS A 63 -4.17 5.99 0.97
C CYS A 63 -5.02 4.71 0.91
N THR A 64 -4.42 3.56 1.25
CA THR A 64 -5.10 2.26 1.27
C THR A 64 -6.22 2.23 2.31
N ASN A 65 -5.96 2.67 3.54
CA ASN A 65 -6.97 2.73 4.61
C ASN A 65 -8.13 3.65 4.25
N ARG A 66 -7.84 4.79 3.62
CA ARG A 66 -8.88 5.71 3.17
C ARG A 66 -9.75 5.11 2.07
N PHE A 67 -9.15 4.42 1.10
CA PHE A 67 -9.90 3.67 0.09
C PHE A 67 -10.76 2.56 0.73
N CYS A 68 -10.22 1.79 1.67
CA CYS A 68 -10.97 0.78 2.42
C CYS A 68 -12.19 1.40 3.15
N GLY A 69 -12.04 2.62 3.66
CA GLY A 69 -13.14 3.39 4.25
C GLY A 69 -14.24 3.75 3.25
N CYS A 70 -13.87 4.16 2.02
CA CYS A 70 -14.82 4.37 0.93
C CYS A 70 -15.51 3.07 0.52
N TYR A 71 -14.74 1.99 0.34
CA TYR A 71 -15.26 0.68 -0.04
C TYR A 71 -16.24 0.12 1.02
N THR A 72 -15.91 0.28 2.31
CA THR A 72 -16.80 -0.11 3.42
C THR A 72 -18.12 0.66 3.37
N GLN A 73 -18.07 1.97 3.09
CA GLN A 73 -19.28 2.78 2.95
C GLN A 73 -20.16 2.31 1.80
N ILE A 74 -19.57 2.08 0.61
CA ILE A 74 -20.28 1.56 -0.56
C ILE A 74 -20.89 0.19 -0.26
N SER A 75 -20.14 -0.70 0.39
CA SER A 75 -20.60 -2.03 0.75
C SER A 75 -21.79 -1.99 1.72
N ASN A 76 -21.77 -1.06 2.67
CA ASN A 76 -22.85 -0.88 3.65
C ASN A 76 -24.13 -0.29 3.05
N TRP A 77 -24.04 0.38 1.89
CA TRP A 77 -25.22 0.95 1.23
C TRP A 77 -26.16 -0.10 0.60
N ASN A 78 -25.80 -1.39 0.65
CA ASN A 78 -26.67 -2.52 0.26
C ASN A 78 -27.45 -2.29 -1.04
N GLN A 79 -26.78 -1.74 -2.05
CA GLN A 79 -27.38 -1.55 -3.38
C GLN A 79 -27.52 -2.92 -4.03
N SER A 80 -28.75 -3.45 -4.02
CA SER A 80 -29.08 -4.69 -4.70
C SER A 80 -28.77 -4.56 -6.19
N GLY A 81 -28.09 -5.57 -6.75
CA GLY A 81 -27.76 -5.62 -8.18
C GLY A 81 -26.35 -5.16 -8.58
N LYS A 82 -25.54 -4.62 -7.66
CA LYS A 82 -24.11 -4.34 -7.93
C LYS A 82 -23.22 -5.53 -7.65
N ASN A 83 -22.37 -5.86 -8.62
CA ASN A 83 -21.31 -6.84 -8.44
C ASN A 83 -20.10 -6.21 -7.71
N GLU A 84 -19.05 -7.00 -7.49
CA GLU A 84 -17.86 -6.54 -6.79
C GLU A 84 -17.09 -5.44 -7.54
N GLU A 85 -17.02 -5.54 -8.87
CA GLU A 85 -16.35 -4.57 -9.72
C GLU A 85 -17.07 -3.21 -9.69
N ASP A 86 -18.41 -3.21 -9.70
CA ASP A 86 -19.22 -2.01 -9.56
C ASP A 86 -18.93 -1.30 -8.22
N ARG A 87 -18.81 -2.07 -7.13
CA ARG A 87 -18.52 -1.53 -5.79
C ARG A 87 -17.11 -0.94 -5.72
N ILE A 88 -16.13 -1.58 -6.35
CA ILE A 88 -14.77 -1.05 -6.45
C ILE A 88 -14.77 0.25 -7.25
N GLN A 89 -15.49 0.32 -8.37
CA GLN A 89 -15.58 1.52 -9.18
C GLN A 89 -16.23 2.70 -8.43
N ASP A 90 -17.32 2.44 -7.71
CA ASP A 90 -17.97 3.45 -6.84
C ASP A 90 -17.03 3.92 -5.72
N ALA A 91 -16.33 2.99 -5.07
CA ALA A 91 -15.38 3.31 -4.01
C ALA A 91 -14.21 4.15 -4.55
N CYS A 92 -13.73 3.85 -5.76
CA CYS A 92 -12.73 4.66 -6.45
C CYS A 92 -13.24 6.07 -6.78
N ALA A 93 -14.50 6.20 -7.21
CA ALA A 93 -15.11 7.50 -7.48
C ALA A 93 -15.20 8.33 -6.18
N MET A 94 -15.75 7.73 -5.12
CA MET A 94 -15.84 8.36 -3.80
C MET A 94 -14.46 8.75 -3.25
N TYR A 95 -13.46 7.88 -3.37
CA TYR A 95 -12.10 8.17 -2.93
C TYR A 95 -11.51 9.41 -3.63
N LYS A 96 -11.73 9.56 -4.94
CA LYS A 96 -11.27 10.73 -5.73
C LYS A 96 -11.97 12.03 -5.36
N GLU A 97 -13.22 11.97 -4.90
CA GLU A 97 -13.97 13.14 -4.42
C GLU A 97 -13.52 13.56 -3.03
N VAL A 98 -13.28 12.58 -2.16
CA VAL A 98 -12.85 12.80 -0.80
C VAL A 98 -11.38 13.23 -0.74
N ASP A 99 -10.53 12.80 -1.68
CA ASP A 99 -9.10 13.12 -1.75
C ASP A 99 -8.69 14.00 -2.96
N PRO A 100 -8.98 15.32 -2.92
CA PRO A 100 -8.63 16.22 -4.02
C PRO A 100 -7.11 16.46 -4.19
N LEU A 101 -6.27 16.04 -3.25
CA LEU A 101 -4.82 16.31 -3.25
C LEU A 101 -3.99 15.28 -4.03
N HIS A 102 -4.55 14.13 -4.39
CA HIS A 102 -3.88 13.10 -5.20
C HIS A 102 -4.30 13.10 -6.68
N ARG A 103 -4.92 14.19 -7.15
CA ARG A 103 -5.02 14.49 -8.59
C ARG A 103 -3.69 15.04 -9.09
N ASN A 104 -2.68 14.20 -9.35
CA ASN A 104 -1.58 14.49 -10.27
C ASN A 104 -0.87 13.19 -10.64
#